data_AF-A0A7C1ALP4-F1
#
_entry.id   AF-A0A7C1ALP4-F1
#
_cell.length_a   1.000
_cell.length_b   1.000
_cell.length_c   1.000
_cell.angle_alpha   90.00
_cell.angle_beta   90.00
_cell.angle_gamma   90.00
#
_symmetry.space_group_name_H-M   'P 1'
#
loop_
_entity.id
_entity.type
_entity.pdbx_description
1 polymer ?
#
loop_
_entity_poly.entity_id
_entity_poly.type
_entity_poly.pdbx_seq_one_letter_code
_entity_poly.pdbx_strand_id
1 'polypeptide(L)' 'LAEIEKGAIEKALELNHFIQKDAAKLLGVSSRVLNYKISQYNITHPSWRKNSN' A
#
# COMPACT_ATOMS: atom_id res chain seq x y z
N LEU A 1 3.31 15.40 -7.67
CA LEU A 1 2.15 14.49 -7.56
C LEU A 1 2.57 13.12 -7.03
N ALA A 2 3.56 12.45 -7.63
CA ALA A 2 4.02 11.13 -7.20
C ALA A 2 4.41 11.03 -5.71
N GLU A 3 5.16 12.01 -5.18
CA GLU A 3 5.55 12.03 -3.75
C GLU A 3 4.35 12.17 -2.79
N ILE A 4 3.33 12.95 -3.18
CA ILE A 4 2.11 13.13 -2.38
C ILE A 4 1.30 11.84 -2.37
N GLU A 5 1.16 11.20 -3.53
CA GLU A 5 0.45 9.92 -3.65
C GLU A 5 1.17 8.82 -2.86
N LYS A 6 2.49 8.73 -2.98
CA LYS A 6 3.30 7.78 -2.21
C LYS A 6 3.15 8.00 -0.70
N GLY A 7 3.27 9.24 -0.24
CA GLY A 7 3.13 9.57 1.18
C GLY A 7 1.73 9.25 1.73
N ALA A 8 0.67 9.47 0.94
CA ALA A 8 -0.69 9.10 1.32
C ALA A 8 -0.85 7.56 1.45
N ILE A 9 -0.22 6.80 0.56
CA ILE A 9 -0.22 5.33 0.62
C ILE A 9 0.54 4.82 1.84
N GLU A 10 1.75 5.35 2.08
CA GLU A 10 2.56 4.99 3.26
C GLU A 10 1.79 5.30 4.54
N LYS A 11 1.14 6.47 4.62
CA LYS A 11 0.37 6.83 5.80
C LYS A 11 -0.86 5.95 6.02
N ALA A 12 -1.58 5.63 4.94
CA ALA A 12 -2.73 4.73 5.01
C ALA A 12 -2.33 3.31 5.44
N LEU A 13 -1.17 2.84 4.99
CA LEU A 13 -0.60 1.56 5.41
C LEU A 13 -0.25 1.59 6.91
N GLU A 14 0.45 2.62 7.39
CA GLU A 14 0.77 2.76 8.82
C GLU A 14 -0.49 2.74 9.71
N LEU A 15 -1.50 3.53 9.35
CA LEU A 15 -2.77 3.62 10.10
C LEU A 15 -3.54 2.30 10.16
N ASN A 16 -3.30 1.38 9.23
CA ASN A 16 -3.97 0.09 9.14
C ASN A 16 -3.02 -1.08 9.38
N HIS A 17 -1.93 -0.88 10.13
CA HIS A 17 -0.95 -1.93 10.47
C HIS A 17 -0.43 -2.71 9.25
N PHE A 18 -0.23 -2.00 8.14
CA PHE A 18 0.22 -2.51 6.84
C PHE A 18 -0.72 -3.55 6.20
N ILE A 19 -2.00 -3.56 6.60
CA ILE A 19 -3.04 -4.35 5.94
C ILE A 19 -3.49 -3.63 4.66
N GLN A 20 -3.00 -4.10 3.50
CA GLN A 20 -3.27 -3.51 2.19
C GLN A 20 -4.78 -3.38 1.89
N LYS A 21 -5.58 -4.37 2.30
CA LYS A 21 -7.04 -4.33 2.09
C LYS A 21 -7.69 -3.14 2.79
N ASP A 22 -7.28 -2.84 4.01
CA ASP A 22 -7.91 -1.79 4.82
C ASP A 22 -7.34 -0.41 4.49
N ALA A 23 -6.03 -0.32 4.18
CA ALA A 23 -5.46 0.89 3.60
C ALA A 23 -6.13 1.29 2.28
N ALA A 24 -6.50 0.31 1.43
CA ALA A 24 -7.20 0.57 0.17
C ALA A 24 -8.60 1.15 0.42
N LYS A 25 -9.34 0.60 1.39
CA LYS A 25 -10.64 1.14 1.81
C LYS A 25 -10.52 2.57 2.32
N LEU A 26 -9.51 2.86 3.14
CA LEU A 26 -9.26 4.20 3.68
C LEU A 26 -9.00 5.22 2.56
N LEU A 27 -8.28 4.81 1.51
CA LEU A 27 -7.99 5.64 0.35
C LEU A 27 -9.13 5.67 -0.70
N GLY A 28 -10.20 4.91 -0.50
CA GLY A 28 -11.32 4.84 -1.45
C GLY A 28 -10.97 4.16 -2.79
N VAL A 29 -9.95 3.29 -2.81
CA VAL A 29 -9.51 2.56 -4.01
C VAL A 29 -9.68 1.05 -3.84
N SER A 30 -9.66 0.32 -4.96
CA SER A 30 -9.63 -1.14 -4.88
C SER A 30 -8.27 -1.62 -4.34
N SER A 31 -8.25 -2.76 -3.64
CA SER A 31 -7.00 -3.37 -3.16
C SER A 31 -6.03 -3.68 -4.30
N ARG A 32 -6.53 -3.97 -5.51
CA ARG A 32 -5.69 -4.19 -6.70
C ARG A 32 -5.00 -2.91 -7.16
N VAL A 33 -5.69 -1.78 -7.13
CA VAL A 33 -5.09 -0.46 -7.43
C VAL A 33 -4.03 -0.12 -6.39
N LEU A 34 -4.31 -0.33 -5.10
CA LEU A 34 -3.31 -0.11 -4.05
C LEU A 34 -2.07 -0.99 -4.26
N ASN A 35 -2.26 -2.29 -4.54
CA ASN A 35 -1.13 -3.21 -4.74
C ASN A 35 -0.28 -2.84 -5.97
N TYR A 36 -0.93 -2.38 -7.04
CA TYR A 36 -0.22 -1.82 -8.19
C TYR A 36 0.64 -0.62 -7.79
N LYS A 37 0.08 0.32 -7.03
CA LYS A 37 0.80 1.51 -6.55
C LYS A 37 1.94 1.17 -5.58
N ILE A 38 1.74 0.21 -4.68
CA ILE A 38 2.79 -0.34 -3.80
C ILE A 38 3.96 -0.86 -4.64
N SER A 39 3.68 -1.64 -5.70
CA SER A 39 4.71 -2.13 -6.62
C SER A 39 5.37 -1.00 -7.42
N GLN A 40 4.59 -0.03 -7.90
CA GLN A 40 5.11 1.10 -8.67
C GLN A 40 6.06 1.98 -7.84
N TYR A 41 5.74 2.20 -6.55
CA TYR A 41 6.52 3.02 -5.64
C TYR A 41 7.55 2.23 -4.83
N ASN A 42 7.72 0.93 -5.09
CA ASN A 42 8.62 0.03 -4.36
C ASN A 42 8.42 0.08 -2.84
N ILE A 43 7.17 0.24 -2.38
CA ILE A 43 6.85 0.20 -0.95
C ILE A 43 6.95 -1.25 -0.50
N THR A 44 7.64 -1.51 0.61
CA THR A 44 7.82 -2.86 1.18
C THR A 44 7.66 -2.82 2.69
N HIS A 45 7.22 -3.93 3.28
CA HIS A 45 7.12 -4.05 4.74
C HIS A 45 7.55 -5.46 5.17
N PRO A 46 8.31 -5.62 6.28
CA PRO A 46 8.81 -6.92 6.73
C PRO A 46 7.73 -7.98 7.00
N SER A 47 6.51 -7.56 7.35
CA SER A 47 5.39 -8.49 7.59
C SER A 47 4.77 -9.04 6.30
N TRP A 48 5.07 -8.46 5.14
CA TRP A 48 4.54 -8.94 3.87
C TRP A 48 5.34 -10.14 3.42
N ARG A 49 4.65 -11.27 3.24
CA ARG A 49 5.23 -12.42 2.57
C ARG A 49 5.49 -12.01 1.13
N LYS A 50 6.76 -11.95 0.72
CA LYS A 50 7.08 -12.19 -0.70
C LYS A 50 6.49 -13.55 -1.01
N ASN A 51 5.65 -13.63 -2.03
CA ASN A 51 5.19 -14.92 -2.53
C ASN A 51 6.43 -15.65 -3.08
N SER A 52 7.09 -16.41 -2.21
CA SER A 52 8.18 -17.31 -2.56
C SER A 52 7.54 -18.47 -3.32
N ASN A 53 7.39 -18.32 -4.64
CA ASN A 53 7.29 -19.49 -5.52
C ASN A 53 8.69 -20.09 -5.68
#